data_AF-A0A849RZT0-F1
#
_entry.id   AF-A0A849RZT0-F1
#
_cell.length_a   1.000
_cell.length_b   1.000
_cell.length_c   1.000
_cell.angle_alpha   90.00
_cell.angle_beta   90.00
_cell.angle_gamma   90.00
#
_symmetry.space_group_name_H-M   'P 1'
#
loop_
_entity.id
_entity.type
_entity.pdbx_description
1 polymer ?
#
loop_
_entity_poly.entity_id
_entity_poly.type
_entity_poly.pdbx_seq_one_letter_code
_entity_poly.pdbx_strand_id
1 'polypeptide(L)' 'MSLENIWLAIGFLGQGLFFGRWVVQWIASEKKAESQVPVSFWYMSLIGGLIT' A
#
# COMPACT_ATOMS: atom_id res chain seq x y z
N MET A 1 4.12 21.45 15.44
CA MET A 1 4.01 20.71 14.16
C MET A 1 3.20 21.59 13.22
N SER A 2 3.71 21.92 12.03
CA SER A 2 2.95 22.71 11.04
C SER A 2 1.91 21.83 10.34
N LEU A 3 0.89 22.45 9.75
CA LEU A 3 -0.08 21.75 8.89
C LEU A 3 0.63 21.02 7.74
N GLU A 4 1.67 21.62 7.17
CA GLU A 4 2.51 21.01 6.14
C GLU A 4 3.15 19.71 6.60
N ASN A 5 3.71 19.66 7.81
CA ASN A 5 4.31 18.44 8.35
C ASN A 5 3.28 17.31 8.52
N ILE A 6 2.03 17.66 8.86
CA ILE A 6 0.94 16.68 8.98
C ILE A 6 0.58 16.12 7.60
N TRP A 7 0.43 16.99 6.59
CA TRP A 7 0.14 16.57 5.23
C TRP A 7 1.26 15.73 4.61
N LEU A 8 2.53 16.07 4.88
CA LEU A 8 3.67 15.25 4.47
C LEU A 8 3.62 13.85 5.08
N ALA A 9 3.35 13.74 6.39
CA ALA A 9 3.24 12.44 7.05
C ALA A 9 2.10 11.59 6.46
N ILE A 10 0.94 12.21 6.21
CA ILE A 10 -0.20 11.56 5.55
C ILE A 10 0.19 11.06 4.15
N GLY A 11 0.84 11.89 3.35
CA GLY A 11 1.33 11.51 2.02
C GLY A 11 2.31 10.33 2.06
N PHE A 12 3.27 10.34 2.99
CA PHE A 12 4.21 9.23 3.17
C PHE A 12 3.52 7.94 3.62
N LEU A 13 2.50 8.02 4.46
CA LEU A 13 1.69 6.84 4.84
C LEU A 13 0.94 6.29 3.62
N GLY A 14 0.35 7.14 2.79
CA GLY A 14 -0.27 6.76 1.52
C GLY A 14 0.72 6.05 0.60
N GLN A 15 1.92 6.61 0.41
CA GLN A 15 2.97 6.03 -0.43
C GLN A 15 3.43 4.67 0.12
N GLY A 16 3.59 4.56 1.43
CA GLY A 16 3.93 3.31 2.11
C GLY A 16 2.89 2.21 1.88
N LEU A 17 1.60 2.53 1.98
CA LEU A 17 0.51 1.60 1.68
C LEU A 17 0.47 1.22 0.19
N PHE A 18 0.63 2.19 -0.70
CA PHE A 18 0.61 1.97 -2.15
C PHE A 18 1.80 1.13 -2.63
N PHE A 19 2.97 1.28 -2.00
CA PHE A 19 4.13 0.42 -2.23
C PHE A 19 3.93 -0.97 -1.61
N GLY A 20 3.47 -1.01 -0.35
CA GLY A 20 3.31 -2.23 0.44
C GLY A 20 2.41 -3.29 -0.20
N ARG A 21 1.48 -2.90 -1.09
CA ARG A 21 0.64 -3.85 -1.84
C ARG A 21 1.46 -4.88 -2.63
N TRP A 22 2.60 -4.48 -3.17
CA TRP A 22 3.48 -5.38 -3.93
C TRP A 22 4.17 -6.37 -3.02
N VAL A 23 4.55 -5.94 -1.81
CA VAL A 23 5.10 -6.82 -0.77
C VAL A 23 4.06 -7.85 -0.33
N VAL A 24 2.81 -7.42 -0.11
CA VAL A 24 1.70 -8.32 0.24
C VAL A 24 1.40 -9.31 -0.88
N GLN A 25 1.39 -8.86 -2.13
CA GLN A 25 1.20 -9.72 -3.30
C GLN A 25 2.32 -10.75 -3.44
N TRP A 26 3.58 -10.32 -3.26
CA TRP A 26 4.74 -11.21 -3.30
C TRP A 26 4.64 -12.29 -2.22
N ILE A 27 4.42 -11.91 -0.95
CA ILE A 27 4.27 -12.86 0.16
C ILE A 27 3.10 -13.84 -0.10
N ALA A 28 1.97 -13.35 -0.64
CA ALA A 28 0.82 -14.20 -0.95
C ALA A 28 1.12 -15.19 -2.09
N SER A 29 1.93 -14.79 -3.07
CA SER A 29 2.33 -15.64 -4.19
C SER A 29 3.35 -16.70 -3.77
N GLU A 30 4.35 -16.33 -2.97
CA GLU A 30 5.34 -17.25 -2.41
C GLU A 30 4.68 -18.35 -1.56
N LYS A 31 3.72 -17.97 -0.71
CA LYS A 31 2.99 -18.92 0.13
C LYS A 31 2.17 -19.95 -0.65
N LYS A 32 1.80 -19.64 -1.89
CA LYS A 32 0.98 -20.50 -2.76
C LYS A 32 1.73 -21.09 -3.94
N ALA A 33 2.99 -20.72 -4.13
CA ALA A 33 3.80 -21.04 -5.31
C ALA A 33 3.09 -20.71 -6.64
N GLU A 34 2.21 -19.72 -6.63
CA GLU A 34 1.38 -19.30 -7.77
C GLU A 34 1.40 -17.78 -7.87
N SER A 35 1.51 -17.25 -9.10
CA SER A 35 1.44 -15.80 -9.34
C SER A 35 -0.02 -15.34 -9.18
N GLN A 36 -0.37 -14.90 -7.97
CA GLN A 36 -1.70 -14.44 -7.65
C GLN A 36 -1.71 -13.02 -7.06
N VAL A 37 -2.76 -12.27 -7.39
CA VAL A 37 -3.00 -10.95 -6.82
C VAL A 37 -4.08 -11.08 -5.73
N PRO A 38 -3.73 -11.00 -4.44
CA PRO A 38 -4.70 -11.15 -3.36
C PRO A 38 -5.65 -9.96 -3.29
N VAL A 39 -6.86 -10.14 -2.76
CA VAL A 39 -7.85 -9.05 -2.61
C VAL A 39 -7.30 -7.86 -1.80
N SER A 40 -6.42 -8.12 -0.83
CA SER A 40 -5.70 -7.09 -0.07
C SER A 40 -4.92 -6.11 -0.95
N PHE A 41 -4.41 -6.55 -2.11
CA PHE A 41 -3.73 -5.67 -3.08
C PHE A 41 -4.66 -4.55 -3.55
N TRP A 42 -5.92 -4.86 -3.83
CA TRP A 42 -6.90 -3.91 -4.33
C TRP A 42 -7.35 -2.93 -3.24
N TYR A 43 -7.54 -3.41 -2.01
CA TYR A 43 -7.84 -2.52 -0.88
C TYR A 43 -6.69 -1.55 -0.58
N MET A 44 -5.45 -2.03 -0.60
CA MET A 44 -4.27 -1.16 -0.41
C MET A 44 -4.11 -0.16 -1.55
N SER A 45 -4.47 -0.54 -2.79
CA SER A 45 -4.46 0.37 -3.93
C SER A 45 -5.49 1.49 -3.80
N LEU A 46 -6.71 1.15 -3.36
CA LEU A 46 -7.77 2.13 -3.13
C LEU A 46 -7.39 3.09 -2.01
N ILE A 47 -6.96 2.58 -0.85
CA ILE A 47 -6.64 3.39 0.32
C ILE A 47 -5.38 4.24 0.08
N GLY A 48 -4.32 3.64 -0.49
CA GLY A 48 -3.09 4.36 -0.82
C GLY A 48 -3.37 5.46 -1.83
N GLY A 49 -4.09 5.16 -2.91
CA GLY A 49 -4.39 6.09 -4.01
C GLY A 49 -5.38 7.22 -3.66
N LEU A 50 -6.11 7.12 -2.55
CA LEU A 50 -6.94 8.23 -2.05
C LEU A 50 -6.10 9.32 -1.37
N ILE A 51 -4.87 8.99 -0.96
CA ILE A 51 -4.04 9.81 -0.09
C ILE A 51 -2.77 10.29 -0.79
N THR A 52 -2.19 9.46 -1.67
CA THR A 52 -1.07 9.84 -2.56
C THR A 52 -1.54 10.62 -3.77
#